data_AF-A0A662JLK9-F1
#
_entry.id   AF-A0A662JLK9-F1
#
_cell.length_a   1.000
_cell.length_b   1.000
_cell.length_c   1.000
_cell.angle_alpha   90.00
_cell.angle_beta   90.00
_cell.angle_gamma   90.00
#
_symmetry.space_group_name_H-M   'P 1'
#
loop_
_entity.id
_entity.type
_entity.pdbx_description
1 polymer ?
#
loop_
_entity_poly.entity_id
_entity_poly.type
_entity_poly.pdbx_seq_one_letter_code
_entity_poly.pdbx_strand_id
1 'polypeptide(L)' 'MYDPKDEVRFRRRLAEGFLTEAERSLSMRDWRGVVSYSQLAVENAAKAIIALFRAPSWSHDPSR' A
#
# COMPACT_ATOMS: atom_id res chain seq x y z
N MET A 1 -8.18 -20.42 2.88
CA MET A 1 -9.04 -19.92 1.80
C MET A 1 -8.85 -18.41 1.74
N TYR A 2 -8.55 -17.85 0.57
CA TYR A 2 -8.34 -16.41 0.41
C TYR A 2 -9.70 -15.67 0.49
N ASP A 3 -9.88 -14.78 1.48
CA ASP A 3 -11.04 -13.88 1.55
C ASP A 3 -10.64 -12.51 0.96
N PRO A 4 -11.26 -12.08 -0.16
CA PRO A 4 -11.03 -10.74 -0.70
C PRO A 4 -11.15 -9.62 0.33
N LYS A 5 -12.03 -9.76 1.33
CA LYS A 5 -12.19 -8.76 2.39
C LYS A 5 -10.95 -8.65 3.30
N ASP A 6 -10.23 -9.73 3.52
CA ASP A 6 -8.98 -9.71 4.29
C ASP A 6 -7.89 -8.95 3.55
N GLU A 7 -7.74 -9.17 2.24
CA GLU A 7 -6.79 -8.41 1.42
C GLU A 7 -7.15 -6.93 1.36
N VAL A 8 -8.43 -6.59 1.17
CA VAL A 8 -8.87 -5.19 1.19
C VAL A 8 -8.51 -4.53 2.52
N ARG A 9 -8.79 -5.19 3.65
CA ARG A 9 -8.42 -4.67 4.98
C ARG A 9 -6.91 -4.52 5.13
N PHE A 10 -6.14 -5.52 4.71
CA PHE A 10 -4.69 -5.52 4.78
C PHE A 10 -4.08 -4.39 3.96
N ARG A 11 -4.46 -4.28 2.69
CA ARG A 11 -4.00 -3.22 1.77
C ARG A 11 -4.40 -1.83 2.23
N ARG A 12 -5.61 -1.67 2.75
CA ARG A 12 -6.05 -0.40 3.35
C ARG A 12 -5.15 0.01 4.51
N ARG A 13 -4.84 -0.91 5.43
CA ARG A 13 -3.92 -0.64 6.56
C ARG A 13 -2.52 -0.25 6.10
N LEU A 14 -1.97 -0.92 5.08
CA LEU A 14 -0.69 -0.54 4.48
C LEU A 14 -0.75 0.85 3.87
N ALA A 15 -1.81 1.18 3.13
CA ALA A 15 -1.97 2.50 2.53
C ALA A 15 -2.03 3.61 3.59
N GLU A 16 -2.81 3.41 4.66
CA GLU A 16 -2.90 4.32 5.81
C GLU A 16 -1.54 4.50 6.50
N GLY A 17 -0.80 3.41 6.71
CA GLY A 17 0.54 3.45 7.30
C GLY A 17 1.56 4.21 6.45
N PHE A 18 1.60 3.93 5.14
CA PHE A 18 2.50 4.66 4.24
C PHE A 18 2.12 6.13 4.08
N LEU A 19 0.83 6.48 4.13
CA LEU A 19 0.42 7.89 4.15
C LEU A 19 0.96 8.61 5.40
N THR A 20 0.85 7.96 6.56
CA THR A 20 1.38 8.50 7.82
C THR A 20 2.90 8.73 7.74
N GLU A 21 3.65 7.79 7.16
CA GLU A 21 5.09 7.96 6.96
C GLU A 21 5.43 9.04 5.92
N ALA A 22 4.62 9.19 4.87
CA ALA A 22 4.77 10.28 3.90
C ALA A 22 4.59 11.66 4.56
N GLU A 23 3.57 11.82 5.41
CA GLU A 23 3.31 13.03 6.18
C GLU A 23 4.45 13.32 7.17
N ARG A 24 4.98 12.28 7.82
CA ARG A 24 6.14 12.38 8.70
C ARG A 24 7.39 12.83 7.93
N SER A 25 7.71 12.21 6.80
CA SER A 25 8.82 12.63 5.94
C SER A 25 8.65 14.07 5.45
N LEU A 26 7.41 14.49 5.15
CA LEU A 26 7.11 15.87 4.76
C LEU A 26 7.46 16.86 5.88
N SER A 27 7.08 16.55 7.12
CA SER A 27 7.40 17.38 8.29
C SER A 27 8.91 17.55 8.51
N MET A 28 9.70 16.54 8.12
CA MET A 28 11.16 16.53 8.24
C MET A 28 11.88 17.06 6.98
N ARG A 29 11.13 17.45 5.93
CA ARG A 29 11.66 17.82 4.60
C ARG A 29 12.48 16.71 3.94
N ASP A 30 12.21 15.45 4.28
CA ASP A 30 12.75 14.29 3.59
C ASP A 30 11.95 14.03 2.31
N TRP A 31 12.28 14.77 1.25
CA TRP A 31 11.55 14.73 -0.03
C TRP A 31 11.57 13.35 -0.69
N ARG A 32 12.66 12.59 -0.51
CA ARG A 32 12.75 11.23 -1.04
C ARG A 32 11.78 10.31 -0.32
N GLY A 33 11.71 10.40 1.01
CA GLY A 33 10.74 9.69 1.81
C GLY A 33 9.30 10.05 1.43
N VAL A 34 8.99 11.35 1.29
CA VAL A 34 7.65 11.82 0.88
C VAL A 34 7.19 11.12 -0.40
N VAL A 35 8.00 11.16 -1.46
CA VAL A 35 7.62 10.58 -2.75
C VAL A 35 7.50 9.06 -2.67
N SER A 36 8.45 8.40 -2.02
CA SER A 36 8.48 6.93 -1.92
C SER A 36 7.29 6.40 -1.15
N TYR A 37 7.00 6.96 0.03
CA TYR A 37 5.87 6.54 0.85
C TYR A 37 4.52 6.94 0.22
N SER A 38 4.43 8.09 -0.45
CA SER A 38 3.23 8.47 -1.20
C SER A 38 2.91 7.47 -2.33
N GLN A 39 3.93 7.01 -3.06
CA GLN A 39 3.76 6.00 -4.11
C GLN A 39 3.22 4.69 -3.54
N LEU A 40 3.80 4.21 -2.43
CA LEU A 40 3.36 2.98 -1.76
C LEU A 40 1.94 3.08 -1.18
N ALA A 41 1.57 4.26 -0.68
CA ALA A 41 0.21 4.53 -0.19
C ALA A 41 -0.82 4.40 -1.32
N VAL A 42 -0.56 5.07 -2.46
CA VAL A 42 -1.43 5.01 -3.64
C VAL A 42 -1.50 3.60 -4.22
N GLU A 43 -0.36 2.90 -4.30
CA GLU A 43 -0.30 1.53 -4.81
C GLU A 43 -1.17 0.57 -3.99
N ASN A 44 -1.05 0.61 -2.66
CA ASN A 44 -1.84 -0.26 -1.80
C ASN A 44 -3.32 0.12 -1.78
N ALA A 45 -3.67 1.41 -1.86
CA ALA A 45 -5.05 1.84 -2.02
C ALA A 45 -5.66 1.31 -3.33
N ALA A 46 -4.94 1.43 -4.46
CA ALA A 46 -5.39 0.90 -5.75
C ALA A 46 -5.53 -0.63 -5.72
N LYS A 47 -4.57 -1.35 -5.12
CA LYS A 47 -4.65 -2.80 -4.93
C LYS A 47 -5.85 -3.22 -4.08
N ALA A 48 -6.20 -2.46 -3.05
CA ALA A 48 -7.41 -2.70 -2.25
C ALA A 48 -8.68 -2.59 -3.10
N ILE A 49 -8.78 -1.56 -3.95
CA ILE A 49 -9.92 -1.41 -4.86
C ILE A 49 -9.99 -2.57 -5.86
N ILE A 50 -8.86 -2.93 -6.48
CA ILE A 50 -8.79 -4.04 -7.45
C ILE A 50 -9.20 -5.37 -6.79
N ALA A 51 -8.81 -5.61 -5.54
CA ALA A 51 -9.13 -6.84 -4.81
C ALA A 51 -10.64 -7.04 -4.59
N LEU A 52 -11.47 -6.00 -4.68
CA LEU A 52 -12.93 -6.12 -4.67
C LEU A 52 -13.49 -6.77 -5.95
N PHE A 53 -12.78 -6.65 -7.06
CA PHE A 53 -13.25 -7.08 -8.38
C PHE A 53 -12.49 -8.29 -8.92
N ARG A 54 -11.28 -8.58 -8.40
CA ARG A 54 -10.42 -9.65 -8.89
C ARG A 54 -9.63 -10.28 -7.74
N ALA A 55 -9.45 -11.60 -7.77
CA ALA A 55 -8.50 -12.26 -6.89
C ALA A 55 -7.08 -11.72 -7.18
N PRO A 56 -6.26 -11.39 -6.16
CA PRO A 56 -4.92 -10.86 -6.37
C PRO A 56 -4.01 -11.96 -6.93
N SER A 57 -3.34 -11.64 -8.02
CA SER A 57 -2.25 -12.45 -8.58
C SER A 57 -0.86 -11.97 -8.13
N TRP A 58 -0.81 -10.98 -7.23
CA TRP A 58 0.42 -10.28 -6.87
C TRP A 58 1.14 -11.00 -5.70
N SER A 59 1.91 -12.04 -6.01
CA SER A 59 2.98 -12.49 -5.12
C SER A 59 4.26 -11.76 -5.49
N HIS A 60 4.78 -10.89 -4.62
CA HIS A 60 6.21 -10.64 -4.67
C HIS A 60 6.87 -11.89 -4.09
N ASP A 61 7.44 -12.70 -4.97
CA ASP A 61 8.40 -13.72 -4.58
C ASP A 61 9.72 -13.00 -4.24
N PRO A 62 10.15 -12.96 -2.97
CA PRO A 62 11.40 -12.30 -2.58
C PRO A 62 12.65 -13.09 -3.00
N SER A 63 12.52 -14.22 -3.70
CA SER A 63 13.64 -15.03 -4.21
C SER A 63 13.98 -14.79 -5.70
N ARG A 64 13.43 -13.74 -6.33
CA ARG A 64 13.78 -13.29 -7.69
C ARG A 64 14.19 -11.82 -7.74
#